data_AF-A0A953DGQ8-F1
#
_entry.id   AF-A0A953DGQ8-F1
#
_cell.length_a   1.000
_cell.length_b   1.000
_cell.length_c   1.000
_cell.angle_alpha   90.00
_cell.angle_beta   90.00
_cell.angle_gamma   90.00
#
_symmetry.space_group_name_H-M   'P 1'
#
loop_
_entity.id
_entity.type
_entity.pdbx_description
1 polymer ?
#
loop_
_entity_poly.entity_id
_entity_poly.type
_entity_poly.pdbx_seq_one_letter_code
_entity_poly.pdbx_strand_id
1 'polypeptide(L)'
;MAEVMLPYRTDWRAMGTLLDYAKGKGVDRATLEARMGAGESLRETLNAAEQLGLVTRDEVGDVRLTPQGERLAYASSESERRDELARAMLSYPPYAIPLERAVAEELTVLDAPWVERVWQVDMRLGQPRNRVEEARTFFFRLADEAGLGTYRRGVRGQPTRLDLAPDVAARLASLREQSPEPAEPTPAAVPTSPDVGPITPAAEVLPSRPGITLSVTVDMSDWDMEKITAFLRLVGLARE
;
A
#
# COMPACT_ATOMS: atom_id res chain seq x y z
N MET A 1 12.69 -7.39 -2.04
CA MET A 1 11.63 -6.38 -1.81
C MET A 1 12.03 -5.13 -2.57
N ALA A 2 11.15 -4.56 -3.38
CA ALA A 2 11.45 -3.30 -4.06
C ALA A 2 11.73 -2.22 -3.01
N GLU A 3 12.71 -1.37 -3.25
CA GLU A 3 13.02 -0.24 -2.36
C GLU A 3 11.80 0.69 -2.32
N VAL A 4 11.27 0.93 -1.12
CA VAL A 4 10.14 1.84 -0.91
C VAL A 4 10.65 3.26 -1.09
N MET A 5 10.13 3.95 -2.12
CA MET A 5 10.57 5.30 -2.48
C MET A 5 9.38 6.25 -2.54
N LEU A 6 9.45 7.41 -1.89
CA LEU A 6 8.36 8.39 -1.96
C LEU A 6 8.22 8.90 -3.41
N PRO A 7 7.03 8.79 -4.02
CA PRO A 7 6.78 9.34 -5.34
C PRO A 7 6.99 10.86 -5.37
N TYR A 8 7.72 11.37 -6.37
CA TYR A 8 8.06 12.78 -6.55
C TYR A 8 8.05 13.15 -8.04
N ARG A 9 8.12 14.45 -8.40
CA ARG A 9 8.07 14.96 -9.79
C ARG A 9 6.91 14.44 -10.66
N THR A 10 5.77 14.18 -10.04
CA THR A 10 4.54 13.79 -10.71
C THR A 10 3.34 14.48 -10.08
N ASP A 11 2.18 14.35 -10.70
CA ASP A 11 0.91 14.83 -10.20
C ASP A 11 -0.25 13.90 -10.59
N TRP A 12 -1.40 14.11 -9.96
CA TRP A 12 -2.59 13.31 -10.20
C TRP A 12 -3.07 13.36 -11.65
N ARG A 13 -2.92 14.50 -12.35
CA ARG A 13 -3.38 14.64 -13.74
C ARG A 13 -2.53 13.78 -14.68
N ALA A 14 -1.21 13.79 -14.50
CA ALA A 14 -0.30 12.92 -15.25
C ALA A 14 -0.61 11.44 -14.96
N MET A 15 -0.83 11.09 -13.71
CA MET A 15 -1.18 9.71 -13.32
C MET A 15 -2.53 9.28 -13.89
N GLY A 16 -3.57 10.10 -13.82
CA GLY A 16 -4.88 9.82 -14.42
C GLY A 16 -4.78 9.62 -15.94
N THR A 17 -3.98 10.47 -16.61
CA THR A 17 -3.71 10.31 -18.06
C THR A 17 -3.02 8.98 -18.38
N LEU A 18 -2.05 8.57 -17.56
CA LEU A 18 -1.40 7.26 -17.68
C LEU A 18 -2.41 6.12 -17.52
N LEU A 19 -3.27 6.17 -16.50
CA LEU A 19 -4.28 5.15 -16.25
C LEU A 19 -5.27 5.05 -17.42
N ASP A 20 -5.68 6.19 -17.98
CA ASP A 20 -6.56 6.24 -19.15
C ASP A 20 -5.93 5.59 -20.39
N TYR A 21 -4.64 5.83 -20.64
CA TYR A 21 -3.93 5.16 -21.74
C TYR A 21 -3.73 3.67 -21.51
N ALA A 22 -3.54 3.24 -20.26
CA ALA A 22 -3.32 1.84 -19.90
C ALA A 22 -4.61 1.01 -19.86
N LYS A 23 -5.79 1.61 -20.09
CA LYS A 23 -7.08 0.89 -20.18
C LYS A 23 -7.05 -0.21 -21.24
N GLY A 24 -7.70 -1.33 -20.94
CA GLY A 24 -7.89 -2.42 -21.89
C GLY A 24 -6.74 -3.43 -21.79
N LYS A 25 -5.97 -3.60 -22.86
CA LYS A 25 -4.87 -4.59 -22.89
C LYS A 25 -3.54 -4.06 -22.34
N GLY A 26 -3.53 -2.84 -21.81
CA GLY A 26 -2.31 -2.10 -21.50
C GLY A 26 -1.82 -1.25 -22.69
N VAL A 27 -0.67 -0.63 -22.50
CA VAL A 27 -0.06 0.29 -23.46
C VAL A 27 1.45 0.08 -23.50
N ASP A 28 2.01 0.07 -24.70
CA ASP A 28 3.44 -0.11 -24.89
C ASP A 28 4.22 1.17 -24.54
N ARG A 29 5.50 0.97 -24.21
CA ARG A 29 6.39 2.07 -23.78
C ARG A 29 6.49 3.20 -24.82
N ALA A 30 6.60 2.86 -26.10
CA ALA A 30 6.80 3.84 -27.17
C ALA A 30 5.54 4.71 -27.36
N THR A 31 4.37 4.11 -27.27
CA THR A 31 3.08 4.82 -27.29
C THR A 31 2.97 5.80 -26.12
N LEU A 32 3.37 5.39 -24.90
CA LEU A 32 3.37 6.30 -23.75
C LEU A 32 4.32 7.48 -23.94
N GLU A 33 5.54 7.23 -24.43
CA GLU A 33 6.51 8.28 -24.71
C GLU A 33 6.00 9.27 -25.77
N ALA A 34 5.33 8.78 -26.82
CA ALA A 34 4.74 9.62 -27.85
C ALA A 34 3.58 10.48 -27.34
N ARG A 35 2.80 9.99 -26.36
CA ARG A 35 1.59 10.66 -25.85
C ARG A 35 1.85 11.59 -24.67
N MET A 36 2.72 11.19 -23.76
CA MET A 36 3.00 11.90 -22.50
C MET A 36 4.36 12.61 -22.50
N GLY A 37 5.17 12.38 -23.53
CA GLY A 37 6.56 12.83 -23.61
C GLY A 37 7.52 11.82 -23.00
N ALA A 38 8.68 11.69 -23.64
CA ALA A 38 9.76 10.84 -23.15
C ALA A 38 10.52 11.49 -21.99
N GLY A 39 11.26 10.66 -21.25
CA GLY A 39 12.22 11.11 -20.24
C GLY A 39 11.73 11.01 -18.80
N GLU A 40 12.25 11.92 -17.97
CA GLU A 40 12.19 11.79 -16.51
C GLU A 40 10.78 11.92 -15.95
N SER A 41 9.95 12.84 -16.44
CA SER A 41 8.59 13.04 -15.91
C SER A 41 7.70 11.80 -16.09
N LEU A 42 7.75 11.16 -17.27
CA LEU A 42 7.04 9.90 -17.51
C LEU A 42 7.59 8.78 -16.64
N ARG A 43 8.91 8.68 -16.50
CA ARG A 43 9.55 7.68 -15.63
C ARG A 43 9.08 7.80 -14.18
N GLU A 44 9.06 9.02 -13.62
CA GLU A 44 8.63 9.22 -12.23
C GLU A 44 7.11 9.01 -12.05
N THR A 45 6.31 9.34 -13.06
CA THR A 45 4.86 9.04 -13.05
C THR A 45 4.59 7.53 -13.06
N LEU A 46 5.35 6.77 -13.86
CA LEU A 46 5.26 5.30 -13.86
C LEU A 46 5.73 4.71 -12.53
N ASN A 47 6.86 5.18 -12.01
CA ASN A 47 7.36 4.74 -10.70
C ASN A 47 6.33 5.02 -9.60
N ALA A 48 5.68 6.19 -9.62
CA ALA A 48 4.63 6.54 -8.68
C ALA A 48 3.42 5.60 -8.78
N ALA A 49 2.94 5.35 -10.00
CA ALA A 49 1.80 4.47 -10.24
C ALA A 49 2.09 3.02 -9.82
N GLU A 50 3.33 2.54 -10.02
CA GLU A 50 3.74 1.22 -9.52
C GLU A 50 3.85 1.14 -8.00
N GLN A 51 4.42 2.16 -7.36
CA GLN A 51 4.53 2.21 -5.89
C GLN A 51 3.15 2.26 -5.23
N LEU A 52 2.18 2.92 -5.87
CA LEU A 52 0.78 2.93 -5.47
C LEU A 52 0.01 1.66 -5.86
N GLY A 53 0.68 0.68 -6.50
CA GLY A 53 0.07 -0.59 -6.90
C GLY A 53 -1.00 -0.45 -7.98
N LEU A 54 -0.98 0.62 -8.77
CA LEU A 54 -1.98 0.90 -9.82
C LEU A 54 -1.61 0.28 -11.16
N VAL A 55 -0.31 0.15 -11.44
CA VAL A 55 0.18 -0.44 -12.68
C VAL A 55 1.30 -1.45 -12.40
N THR A 56 1.54 -2.33 -13.38
CA THR A 56 2.73 -3.16 -13.47
C THR A 56 3.40 -2.93 -14.82
N ARG A 57 4.73 -3.02 -14.84
CA ARG A 57 5.54 -3.07 -16.05
C ARG A 57 6.10 -4.46 -16.28
N ASP A 58 6.11 -4.90 -17.53
CA ASP A 58 6.86 -6.10 -17.93
C ASP A 58 8.33 -5.77 -18.28
N GLU A 59 9.09 -6.79 -18.70
CA GLU A 59 10.51 -6.66 -19.03
C GLU A 59 10.77 -5.73 -20.24
N VAL A 60 9.80 -5.59 -21.14
CA VAL A 60 9.88 -4.74 -22.34
C VAL A 60 9.44 -3.31 -22.02
N GLY A 61 8.82 -3.10 -20.85
CA GLY A 61 8.35 -1.81 -20.36
C GLY A 61 6.90 -1.52 -20.73
N ASP A 62 6.15 -2.52 -21.19
CA ASP A 62 4.71 -2.39 -21.43
C ASP A 62 3.99 -2.26 -20.10
N VAL A 63 3.02 -1.36 -20.06
CA VAL A 63 2.31 -0.99 -18.83
C VAL A 63 0.92 -1.61 -18.84
N ARG A 64 0.57 -2.30 -17.76
CA ARG A 64 -0.77 -2.85 -17.54
C ARG A 64 -1.33 -2.34 -16.22
N LEU A 65 -2.65 -2.16 -16.17
CA LEU A 65 -3.34 -1.86 -14.92
C LEU A 65 -3.33 -3.10 -14.01
N THR A 66 -3.16 -2.88 -12.70
CA THR A 66 -3.48 -3.90 -11.69
C THR A 66 -4.99 -3.95 -11.47
N PRO A 67 -5.53 -4.94 -10.72
CA PRO A 67 -6.95 -4.92 -10.36
C PRO A 67 -7.38 -3.62 -9.66
N GLN A 68 -6.50 -3.00 -8.87
CA GLN A 68 -6.77 -1.71 -8.23
C GLN A 68 -6.71 -0.54 -9.22
N GLY A 69 -5.73 -0.56 -10.12
CA GLY A 69 -5.65 0.40 -11.22
C GLY A 69 -6.85 0.34 -12.15
N GLU A 70 -7.38 -0.85 -12.43
CA GLU A 70 -8.59 -1.04 -13.23
C GLU A 70 -9.81 -0.42 -12.54
N ARG A 71 -10.05 -0.73 -11.26
CA ARG A 71 -11.17 -0.12 -10.52
C ARG A 71 -11.08 1.41 -10.50
N LEU A 72 -9.88 1.95 -10.31
CA LEU A 72 -9.66 3.39 -10.32
C LEU A 72 -9.88 4.00 -11.72
N ALA A 73 -9.36 3.37 -12.77
CA ALA A 73 -9.44 3.85 -14.14
C ALA A 73 -10.87 3.78 -14.71
N TYR A 74 -11.63 2.74 -14.34
CA TYR A 74 -12.99 2.49 -14.81
C TYR A 74 -14.08 2.95 -13.83
N ALA A 75 -13.72 3.68 -12.77
CA ALA A 75 -14.68 4.22 -11.81
C ALA A 75 -15.82 4.98 -12.50
N SER A 76 -17.05 4.59 -12.19
CA SER A 76 -18.27 5.08 -12.83
C SER A 76 -18.73 6.43 -12.29
N SER A 77 -18.24 6.81 -11.10
CA SER A 77 -18.57 8.07 -10.43
C SER A 77 -17.34 8.70 -9.79
N GLU A 78 -17.43 10.01 -9.51
CA GLU A 78 -16.37 10.70 -8.77
C GLU A 78 -16.19 10.16 -7.35
N SER A 79 -17.28 9.76 -6.68
CA SER A 79 -17.20 9.15 -5.35
C SER A 79 -16.43 7.83 -5.38
N GLU A 80 -16.75 6.95 -6.32
CA GLU A 80 -16.07 5.67 -6.49
C GLU A 80 -14.58 5.88 -6.82
N ARG A 81 -14.27 6.85 -7.69
CA ARG A 81 -12.88 7.21 -8.01
C ARG A 81 -12.11 7.68 -6.77
N ARG A 82 -12.75 8.50 -5.93
CA ARG A 82 -12.17 8.99 -4.67
C ARG A 82 -11.90 7.85 -3.70
N ASP A 83 -12.82 6.89 -3.60
CA ASP A 83 -12.67 5.74 -2.72
C ASP A 83 -11.56 4.79 -3.19
N GLU A 84 -11.48 4.49 -4.49
CA GLU A 84 -10.38 3.69 -5.05
C GLU A 84 -9.02 4.39 -4.90
N LEU A 85 -8.98 5.71 -5.06
CA LEU A 85 -7.76 6.47 -4.85
C LEU A 85 -7.33 6.45 -3.38
N ALA A 86 -8.28 6.62 -2.46
CA ALA A 86 -8.01 6.49 -1.02
C ALA A 86 -7.51 5.08 -0.66
N ARG A 87 -8.09 4.02 -1.24
CA ARG A 87 -7.59 2.65 -1.08
C ARG A 87 -6.15 2.52 -1.56
N ALA A 88 -5.79 3.11 -2.70
CA ALA A 88 -4.42 3.07 -3.23
C ALA A 88 -3.43 3.77 -2.29
N MET A 89 -3.82 4.89 -1.70
CA MET A 89 -3.01 5.57 -0.70
C MET A 89 -2.83 4.72 0.57
N LEU A 90 -3.87 4.02 1.02
CA LEU A 90 -3.81 3.15 2.19
C LEU A 90 -3.01 1.86 1.95
N SER A 91 -2.95 1.38 0.70
CA SER A 91 -2.12 0.22 0.33
C SER A 91 -0.63 0.56 0.27
N TYR A 92 -0.26 1.84 0.23
CA TYR A 92 1.12 2.30 0.18
C TYR A 92 1.54 2.84 1.57
N PRO A 93 2.39 2.12 2.33
CA PRO A 93 2.68 2.46 3.73
C PRO A 93 3.14 3.89 3.99
N PRO A 94 3.99 4.51 3.13
CA PRO A 94 4.36 5.91 3.33
C PRO A 94 3.19 6.88 3.27
N TYR A 95 2.06 6.53 2.65
CA TYR A 95 0.87 7.38 2.66
C TYR A 95 -0.11 6.95 3.74
N ALA A 96 -0.25 5.64 3.97
CA ALA A 96 -1.09 5.10 5.03
C ALA A 96 -0.66 5.60 6.42
N ILE A 97 0.61 5.38 6.80
CA ILE A 97 1.09 5.62 8.17
C ILE A 97 0.83 7.06 8.66
N PRO A 98 1.16 8.13 7.89
CA PRO A 98 0.83 9.49 8.30
C PRO A 98 -0.68 9.74 8.48
N LEU A 99 -1.53 9.20 7.59
CA LEU A 99 -3.00 9.37 7.67
C LEU A 99 -3.56 8.66 8.90
N GLU A 100 -3.14 7.41 9.10
CA GLU A 100 -3.61 6.57 10.20
C GLU A 100 -3.19 7.11 11.55
N ARG A 101 -1.95 7.56 11.66
CA ARG A 101 -1.43 8.19 12.87
C ARG A 101 -2.14 9.50 13.17
N ALA A 102 -2.40 10.32 12.15
CA ALA A 102 -3.15 11.56 12.35
C ALA A 102 -4.57 11.30 12.87
N VAL A 103 -5.24 10.25 12.38
CA VAL A 103 -6.54 9.83 12.92
C VAL A 103 -6.43 9.32 14.35
N ALA A 104 -5.42 8.49 14.66
CA ALA A 104 -5.22 7.95 16.01
C ALA A 104 -4.86 9.04 17.04
N GLU A 105 -4.18 10.09 16.62
CA GLU A 105 -3.83 11.27 17.43
C GLU A 105 -4.91 12.36 17.40
N GLU A 106 -6.07 12.10 16.78
CA GLU A 106 -7.20 13.03 16.64
C GLU A 106 -6.80 14.39 16.03
N LEU A 107 -5.81 14.39 15.14
CA LEU A 107 -5.36 15.59 14.46
C LEU A 107 -6.42 16.05 13.46
N THR A 108 -6.65 17.36 13.40
CA THR A 108 -7.50 17.98 12.37
C THR A 108 -6.70 18.52 11.20
N VAL A 109 -5.36 18.61 11.34
CA VAL A 109 -4.44 19.21 10.37
C VAL A 109 -3.15 18.40 10.33
N LEU A 110 -2.67 18.04 9.14
CA LEU A 110 -1.32 17.52 8.92
C LEU A 110 -0.48 18.62 8.29
N ASP A 111 0.48 19.16 9.04
CA ASP A 111 1.42 20.10 8.48
C ASP A 111 2.61 19.40 7.80
N ALA A 112 3.25 20.16 6.93
CA ALA A 112 4.40 19.72 6.16
C ALA A 112 5.55 19.17 7.03
N PRO A 113 6.05 19.90 8.05
CA PRO A 113 7.11 19.39 8.93
C PRO A 113 6.76 18.07 9.62
N TRP A 114 5.51 17.89 10.05
CA TRP A 114 5.08 16.67 10.72
C TRP A 114 5.14 15.46 9.79
N VAL A 115 4.61 15.57 8.57
CA VAL A 115 4.66 14.47 7.58
C VAL A 115 6.11 14.13 7.19
N GLU A 116 6.94 15.14 6.98
CA GLU A 116 8.36 14.94 6.66
C GLU A 116 9.11 14.23 7.79
N ARG A 117 8.81 14.59 9.05
CA ARG A 117 9.37 13.90 10.21
C ARG A 117 8.94 12.43 10.23
N VAL A 118 7.67 12.12 9.99
CA VAL A 118 7.21 10.72 9.94
C VAL A 118 8.00 9.94 8.89
N TRP A 119 8.16 10.48 7.68
CA TRP A 119 8.91 9.80 6.62
C TRP A 119 10.40 9.65 6.90
N GLN A 120 11.08 10.71 7.35
CA GLN A 120 12.53 10.71 7.49
C GLN A 120 13.02 10.09 8.80
N VAL A 121 12.29 10.31 9.89
CA VAL A 121 12.70 9.87 11.23
C VAL A 121 12.08 8.53 11.57
N ASP A 122 10.76 8.43 11.47
CA ASP A 122 10.03 7.25 11.96
C ASP A 122 10.11 6.10 10.96
N MET A 123 9.97 6.41 9.65
CA MET A 123 10.04 5.42 8.56
C MET A 123 11.43 5.29 7.93
N ARG A 124 12.36 6.20 8.23
CA ARG A 124 13.75 6.21 7.72
C ARG A 124 13.86 6.16 6.19
N LEU A 125 12.94 6.83 5.49
CA LEU A 125 12.97 6.94 4.03
C LEU A 125 14.10 7.90 3.60
N GLY A 126 15.19 7.31 3.09
CA GLY A 126 16.42 8.01 2.74
C GLY A 126 16.32 8.76 1.40
N GLN A 127 15.64 9.90 1.37
CA GLN A 127 15.59 10.77 0.18
C GLN A 127 16.11 12.19 0.46
N PRO A 128 16.78 12.82 -0.53
CA PRO A 128 17.17 14.23 -0.46
C PRO A 128 15.98 15.14 -0.16
N ARG A 129 16.24 16.24 0.57
CA ARG A 129 15.20 17.17 1.03
C ARG A 129 14.27 17.66 -0.08
N ASN A 130 14.81 18.02 -1.24
CA ASN A 130 14.00 18.49 -2.37
C ASN A 130 13.00 17.43 -2.86
N ARG A 131 13.39 16.15 -2.89
CA ARG A 131 12.48 15.05 -3.28
C ARG A 131 11.41 14.83 -2.23
N VAL A 132 11.76 14.92 -0.95
CA VAL A 132 10.79 14.82 0.16
C VAL A 132 9.76 15.95 0.09
N GLU A 133 10.18 17.19 -0.16
CA GLU A 133 9.27 18.34 -0.26
C GLU A 133 8.30 18.23 -1.46
N GLU A 134 8.78 17.70 -2.59
CA GLU A 134 7.96 17.39 -3.76
C GLU A 134 7.01 16.22 -3.50
N ALA A 135 7.50 15.14 -2.88
CA ALA A 135 6.69 13.99 -2.52
C ALA A 135 5.58 14.33 -1.54
N ARG A 136 5.87 15.19 -0.55
CA ARG A 136 4.88 15.76 0.35
C ARG A 136 3.79 16.51 -0.40
N THR A 137 4.20 17.32 -1.38
CA THR A 137 3.24 18.08 -2.19
C THR A 137 2.34 17.14 -3.00
N PHE A 138 2.91 16.08 -3.56
CA PHE A 138 2.15 15.06 -4.27
C PHE A 138 1.19 14.30 -3.33
N PHE A 139 1.66 13.85 -2.16
CA PHE A 139 0.83 13.21 -1.13
C PHE A 139 -0.37 14.07 -0.74
N PHE A 140 -0.17 15.36 -0.42
CA PHE A 140 -1.28 16.23 -0.03
C PHE A 140 -2.28 16.47 -1.15
N ARG A 141 -1.81 16.64 -2.40
CA ARG A 141 -2.71 16.75 -3.55
C ARG A 141 -3.49 15.47 -3.77
N LEU A 142 -2.86 14.32 -3.61
CA LEU A 142 -3.52 13.03 -3.78
C LEU A 142 -4.57 12.80 -2.69
N ALA A 143 -4.27 13.19 -1.45
CA ALA A 143 -5.23 13.14 -0.34
C ALA A 143 -6.44 14.05 -0.57
N ASP A 144 -6.23 15.24 -1.13
CA ASP A 144 -7.30 16.17 -1.54
C ASP A 144 -8.15 15.57 -2.66
N GLU A 145 -7.51 15.06 -3.71
CA GLU A 145 -8.19 14.38 -4.82
C GLU A 145 -8.95 13.13 -4.39
N ALA A 146 -8.49 12.43 -3.35
CA ALA A 146 -9.19 11.31 -2.71
C ALA A 146 -10.32 11.76 -1.77
N GLY A 147 -10.42 13.06 -1.47
CA GLY A 147 -11.40 13.64 -0.54
C GLY A 147 -11.11 13.32 0.92
N LEU A 148 -9.87 13.03 1.29
CA LEU A 148 -9.44 12.77 2.68
C LEU A 148 -9.20 14.08 3.46
N GLY A 149 -9.15 15.20 2.76
CA GLY A 149 -8.98 16.53 3.33
C GLY A 149 -8.92 17.59 2.23
N THR A 150 -8.53 18.80 2.59
CA THR A 150 -8.32 19.91 1.65
C THR A 150 -6.87 20.37 1.71
N TYR A 151 -6.19 20.33 0.57
CA TYR A 151 -4.80 20.76 0.50
C TYR A 151 -4.70 22.29 0.54
N ARG A 152 -3.86 22.80 1.45
CA ARG A 152 -3.55 24.23 1.58
C ARG A 152 -2.07 24.45 1.37
N ARG A 153 -1.72 25.16 0.29
CA ARG A 153 -0.36 25.64 0.08
C ARG A 153 -0.04 26.74 1.09
N GLY A 154 1.11 26.63 1.76
CA GLY A 154 1.59 27.63 2.70
C GLY A 154 1.83 28.99 2.04
N VAL A 155 1.31 30.05 2.65
CA VAL A 155 1.53 31.45 2.26
C VAL A 155 1.74 32.32 3.50
N ARG A 156 2.53 33.39 3.40
CA ARG A 156 2.74 34.37 4.49
C ARG A 156 3.14 33.75 5.83
N GLY A 157 4.07 32.78 5.81
CA GLY A 157 4.58 32.12 7.02
C GLY A 157 3.71 30.97 7.55
N GLN A 158 2.55 30.70 6.94
CA GLN A 158 1.78 29.49 7.24
C GLN A 158 2.42 28.27 6.57
N PRO A 159 2.56 27.13 7.28
CA PRO A 159 3.08 25.91 6.66
C PRO A 159 2.08 25.37 5.62
N THR A 160 2.63 24.70 4.61
CA THR A 160 1.85 23.84 3.72
C THR A 160 1.23 22.72 4.54
N ARG A 161 -0.05 22.43 4.34
CA ARG A 161 -0.79 21.49 5.19
C ARG A 161 -1.96 20.84 4.45
N LEU A 162 -2.49 19.79 5.05
CA LEU A 162 -3.76 19.17 4.70
C LEU A 162 -4.73 19.38 5.86
N ASP A 163 -5.81 20.11 5.62
CA ASP A 163 -6.92 20.22 6.57
C ASP A 163 -7.75 18.94 6.43
N LEU A 164 -7.76 18.05 7.44
CA LEU A 164 -8.43 16.75 7.33
C LEU A 164 -9.94 16.91 7.25
N ALA A 165 -10.58 16.02 6.48
CA ALA A 165 -12.03 15.94 6.46
C ALA A 165 -12.57 15.53 7.84
N PRO A 166 -13.69 16.11 8.32
CA PRO A 166 -14.21 15.83 9.66
C PRO A 166 -14.62 14.35 9.86
N ASP A 167 -14.95 13.67 8.77
CA ASP A 167 -15.35 12.27 8.72
C ASP A 167 -14.20 11.33 8.28
N VAL A 168 -12.96 11.83 8.18
CA VAL A 168 -11.83 11.05 7.66
C VAL A 168 -11.64 9.74 8.42
N ALA A 169 -11.78 9.74 9.74
CA ALA A 169 -11.63 8.55 10.57
C ALA A 169 -12.64 7.45 10.20
N ALA A 170 -13.92 7.82 10.09
CA ALA A 170 -14.99 6.91 9.69
C ALA A 170 -14.79 6.40 8.26
N ARG A 171 -14.31 7.27 7.37
CA ARG A 171 -14.04 6.93 5.98
C ARG A 171 -12.87 5.94 5.84
N LEU A 172 -11.75 6.18 6.52
CA LEU A 172 -10.61 5.25 6.52
C LEU A 172 -11.00 3.89 7.10
N ALA A 173 -11.80 3.85 8.18
CA ALA A 173 -12.32 2.61 8.74
C ALA A 173 -13.19 1.83 7.73
N SER A 174 -14.14 2.52 7.09
CA SER A 174 -15.04 1.92 6.09
C SER A 174 -14.27 1.35 4.90
N LEU A 175 -13.24 2.05 4.42
CA LEU A 175 -12.42 1.60 3.29
C LEU A 175 -11.62 0.34 3.61
N ARG A 176 -11.20 0.14 4.87
CA ARG A 176 -10.49 -1.07 5.29
C ARG A 176 -11.42 -2.27 5.37
N GLU A 177 -12.62 -2.11 5.92
CA GLU A 177 -13.62 -3.18 6.00
C GLU A 177 -14.07 -3.66 4.61
N GLN A 178 -14.08 -2.74 3.64
CA GLN A 178 -14.45 -3.02 2.25
C GLN A 178 -13.26 -3.43 1.38
N SER A 179 -12.04 -3.38 1.90
CA SER A 179 -10.86 -3.76 1.13
C SER A 179 -10.92 -5.27 0.94
N PRO A 180 -10.96 -5.78 -0.31
CA PRO A 180 -10.96 -7.21 -0.53
C PRO A 180 -9.68 -7.78 0.05
N GLU A 181 -9.81 -8.65 1.04
CA GLU A 181 -8.74 -9.51 1.51
C GLU A 181 -8.11 -10.15 0.27
N PRO A 182 -6.78 -10.11 0.09
CA PRO A 182 -6.15 -10.77 -1.04
C PRO A 182 -6.53 -12.25 -0.95
N ALA A 183 -7.39 -12.68 -1.88
CA ALA A 183 -7.75 -14.08 -2.01
C ALA A 183 -6.45 -14.88 -2.06
N GLU A 184 -6.20 -15.65 -1.01
CA GLU A 184 -5.11 -16.63 -1.02
C GLU A 184 -5.25 -17.43 -2.31
N PRO A 185 -4.16 -17.63 -3.08
CA PRO A 185 -4.23 -18.48 -4.24
C PRO A 185 -4.65 -19.86 -3.74
N THR A 186 -5.89 -20.24 -4.05
CA THR A 186 -6.36 -21.60 -3.88
C THR A 186 -5.33 -22.49 -4.57
N PRO A 187 -4.58 -23.34 -3.86
CA PRO A 187 -3.66 -24.24 -4.52
C PRO A 187 -4.50 -25.10 -5.45
N ALA A 188 -4.20 -25.02 -6.74
CA ALA A 188 -4.84 -25.79 -7.78
C ALA A 188 -4.89 -27.26 -7.35
N ALA A 189 -6.11 -27.78 -7.20
CA ALA A 189 -6.33 -29.19 -6.91
C ALA A 189 -5.72 -30.00 -8.06
N VAL A 190 -4.66 -30.72 -7.76
CA VAL A 190 -4.09 -31.74 -8.63
C VAL A 190 -5.15 -32.84 -8.78
N PRO A 191 -5.50 -33.28 -10.00
CA PRO A 191 -6.51 -34.32 -10.17
C PRO A 191 -5.92 -35.68 -9.79
N THR A 192 -6.31 -36.22 -8.64
CA THR A 192 -5.99 -37.59 -8.22
C THR A 192 -7.12 -38.53 -8.67
N SER A 193 -6.79 -39.50 -9.52
CA SER A 193 -7.63 -40.67 -9.83
C SER A 193 -7.44 -41.79 -8.78
N PRO A 194 -8.34 -42.79 -8.70
CA PRO A 194 -8.86 -43.31 -7.43
C PRO A 194 -8.34 -44.69 -6.99
N ASP A 195 -8.80 -45.08 -5.78
CA ASP A 195 -8.84 -46.42 -5.15
C ASP A 195 -7.54 -46.86 -4.45
N VAL A 196 -7.50 -47.26 -3.16
CA VAL A 196 -8.30 -48.26 -2.41
C VAL A 196 -8.33 -47.91 -0.90
N GLY A 197 -9.44 -48.14 -0.19
CA GLY A 197 -9.63 -47.90 1.27
C GLY A 197 -9.02 -48.97 2.21
N PRO A 198 -9.51 -49.18 3.46
CA PRO A 198 -10.54 -48.44 4.22
C PRO A 198 -10.25 -48.23 5.76
N ILE A 199 -11.26 -47.68 6.45
CA ILE A 199 -11.66 -47.78 7.88
C ILE A 199 -11.17 -46.72 8.91
N THR A 200 -12.18 -46.01 9.43
CA THR A 200 -12.32 -44.97 10.48
C THR A 200 -12.16 -45.50 11.93
N PRO A 201 -12.09 -44.67 12.99
CA PRO A 201 -13.31 -44.09 13.58
C PRO A 201 -13.20 -42.64 14.11
N ALA A 202 -14.38 -42.10 14.38
CA ALA A 202 -14.70 -40.71 14.71
C ALA A 202 -14.21 -40.25 16.10
N ALA A 203 -13.92 -38.95 16.22
CA ALA A 203 -13.95 -38.23 17.49
C ALA A 203 -14.65 -36.88 17.30
N GLU A 204 -15.48 -36.58 18.28
CA GLU A 204 -16.52 -35.56 18.37
C GLU A 204 -16.12 -34.11 18.07
N VAL A 205 -17.12 -33.38 17.55
CA VAL A 205 -17.17 -31.93 17.44
C VAL A 205 -17.41 -31.31 18.82
N LEU A 206 -16.53 -30.39 19.23
CA LEU A 206 -16.83 -29.34 20.20
C LEU A 206 -16.47 -27.98 19.59
N PRO A 207 -17.27 -26.92 19.78
CA PRO A 207 -17.00 -25.61 19.21
C PRO A 207 -15.94 -24.89 20.04
N SER A 208 -14.67 -25.04 19.65
CA SER A 208 -13.59 -24.21 20.19
C SER A 208 -13.54 -22.89 19.43
N ARG A 209 -13.65 -21.79 20.18
CA ARG A 209 -13.37 -20.41 19.77
C ARG A 209 -12.06 -20.36 18.95
N PRO A 210 -11.91 -19.47 17.95
CA PRO A 210 -10.66 -19.36 17.23
C PRO A 210 -9.57 -18.81 18.18
N GLY A 211 -8.84 -19.73 18.81
CA GLY A 211 -7.55 -19.45 19.40
C GLY A 211 -6.60 -19.18 18.25
N ILE A 212 -6.04 -17.98 18.21
CA ILE A 212 -5.00 -17.60 17.24
C ILE A 212 -3.85 -18.62 17.40
N THR A 213 -3.67 -19.48 16.40
CA THR A 213 -2.54 -20.40 16.35
C THR A 213 -1.42 -19.69 15.60
N LEU A 214 -0.40 -19.27 16.34
CA LEU A 214 0.72 -18.50 15.81
C LEU A 214 1.91 -19.44 15.60
N SER A 215 2.17 -19.82 14.36
CA SER A 215 3.32 -20.65 13.99
C SER A 215 4.51 -19.76 13.62
N VAL A 216 5.54 -19.73 14.47
CA VAL A 216 6.79 -19.00 14.20
C VAL A 216 7.88 -20.01 13.81
N THR A 217 8.42 -19.86 12.60
CA THR A 217 9.59 -20.63 12.15
C THR A 217 10.83 -19.78 12.39
N VAL A 218 11.76 -20.27 13.23
CA VAL A 218 13.02 -19.56 13.54
C VAL A 218 14.18 -20.40 13.05
N ASP A 219 15.01 -19.83 12.17
CA ASP A 219 16.29 -20.41 11.77
C ASP A 219 17.33 -20.12 12.85
N MET A 220 17.90 -21.18 13.43
CA MET A 220 18.89 -21.12 14.51
C MET A 220 20.29 -21.56 14.05
N SER A 221 20.51 -21.71 12.74
CA SER A 221 21.73 -22.30 12.18
C SER A 221 23.02 -21.55 12.55
N ASP A 222 22.92 -20.24 12.80
CA ASP A 222 24.04 -19.36 13.16
C ASP A 222 24.07 -18.95 14.64
N TRP A 223 23.25 -19.59 15.50
CA TRP A 223 23.17 -19.22 16.91
C TRP A 223 24.13 -20.03 17.77
N ASP A 224 24.76 -19.35 18.73
CA ASP A 224 25.47 -20.03 19.81
C ASP A 224 24.49 -20.71 20.79
N MET A 225 24.98 -21.73 21.51
CA MET A 225 24.17 -22.52 22.45
C MET A 225 23.57 -21.69 23.59
N GLU A 226 24.22 -20.58 23.95
CA GLU A 226 23.74 -19.67 24.99
C GLU A 226 22.47 -18.93 24.53
N LYS A 227 22.47 -18.41 23.30
CA LYS A 227 21.28 -17.78 22.68
C LYS A 227 20.15 -18.77 22.44
N ILE A 228 20.46 -19.97 21.97
CA ILE A 228 19.46 -21.04 21.80
C ILE A 228 18.76 -21.32 23.14
N THR A 229 19.55 -21.46 24.22
CA THR A 229 19.01 -21.75 25.56
C THR A 229 18.16 -20.59 26.10
N ALA A 230 18.61 -19.34 25.92
CA ALA A 230 17.85 -18.16 26.33
C ALA A 230 16.50 -18.06 25.60
N PHE A 231 16.47 -18.37 24.30
CA PHE A 231 15.26 -18.38 23.50
C PHE A 231 14.28 -19.49 23.91
N LEU A 232 14.78 -20.71 24.14
CA LEU A 232 13.92 -21.81 24.61
C LEU A 232 13.34 -21.56 26.01
N ARG A 233 14.07 -20.85 26.89
CA ARG A 233 13.52 -20.38 28.17
C ARG A 233 12.43 -19.33 27.96
N LEU A 234 12.64 -18.37 27.06
CA LEU A 234 11.67 -17.33 26.75
C LEU A 234 10.35 -17.90 26.21
N VAL A 235 10.43 -18.95 25.39
CA VAL A 235 9.27 -19.65 24.80
C VAL A 235 8.68 -20.70 25.76
N GLY A 236 9.24 -20.86 26.96
CA GLY A 236 8.73 -21.76 28.00
C GLY A 236 8.97 -23.25 27.74
N LEU A 237 9.87 -23.59 26.81
CA LEU A 237 10.19 -24.96 26.40
C LEU A 237 11.35 -25.58 27.20
N ALA A 238 12.10 -24.78 27.97
CA ALA A 238 13.13 -25.26 28.88
C ALA A 238 12.83 -24.84 30.33
N ARG A 239 12.68 -25.82 31.23
CA ARG A 239 12.68 -25.62 32.70
C ARG A 239 14.03 -26.05 33.26
N GLU A 240 14.41 -25.44 34.39
CA GLU A 240 15.68 -25.70 35.11
C GLU A 240 16.00 -27.18 35.29
#